data_AF-A0A9D8J2P8-F1
#
_entry.id   AF-A0A9D8J2P8-F1
#
_cell.length_a   1.000
_cell.length_b   1.000
_cell.length_c   1.000
_cell.angle_alpha   90.00
_cell.angle_beta   90.00
_cell.angle_gamma   90.00
#
_symmetry.space_group_name_H-M   'P 1'
#
loop_
_entity.id
_entity.type
_entity.pdbx_description
1 polymer ?
#
loop_
_entity_poly.entity_id
_entity_poly.type
_entity_poly.pdbx_seq_one_letter_code
_entity_poly.pdbx_strand_id
1 'polypeptide(L)' 'MTRTAPVHYLWLLPEPASHHRLGRSIEDLTARIGAPPFEPHVTLLGSLPGDASDLIDRARRLAQR' A
#
# COMPACT_ATOMS: atom_id res chain seq x y z
N MET A 1 15.71 -6.19 24.46
CA MET A 1 14.65 -5.68 23.57
C MET A 1 14.69 -6.47 22.27
N THR A 2 13.75 -7.38 22.04
CA THR A 2 13.65 -8.14 20.79
C THR A 2 13.04 -7.24 19.72
N ARG A 3 13.78 -6.95 18.66
CA ARG A 3 13.28 -6.19 17.51
C ARG A 3 12.21 -7.01 16.79
N THR A 4 10.96 -6.54 16.77
CA THR A 4 9.89 -7.16 16.00
C THR A 4 10.28 -7.15 14.52
N ALA A 5 10.15 -8.27 13.82
CA ALA A 5 10.39 -8.32 12.39
C ALA A 5 9.43 -7.35 11.67
N PRO A 6 9.87 -6.69 10.58
CA PRO A 6 9.01 -5.79 9.82
C PRO A 6 7.80 -6.55 9.28
N VAL A 7 6.63 -5.92 9.37
CA VAL A 7 5.38 -6.44 8.85
C VAL A 7 5.09 -5.74 7.54
N HIS A 8 4.74 -6.52 6.51
CA HIS A 8 4.49 -6.00 5.18
C HIS A 8 3.02 -6.13 4.79
N TYR A 9 2.61 -5.31 3.82
CA TYR A 9 1.26 -5.30 3.25
C TYR A 9 1.40 -5.35 1.72
N LEU A 10 0.52 -6.08 1.06
CA LEU A 10 0.40 -6.11 -0.39
C LEU A 10 -0.73 -5.19 -0.82
N TRP A 11 -0.39 -4.20 -1.63
CA TRP A 11 -1.31 -3.19 -2.12
C TRP A 11 -1.51 -3.32 -3.62
N LEU A 12 -2.76 -3.16 -4.05
CA LEU A 12 -3.10 -2.86 -5.43
C LEU A 12 -3.14 -1.35 -5.61
N LEU A 13 -2.32 -0.84 -6.53
CA LEU A 13 -2.33 0.57 -6.90
C LEU A 13 -3.29 0.79 -8.08
N PRO A 14 -4.05 1.89 -8.09
CA PRO A 14 -4.90 2.24 -9.22
C PRO A 14 -4.07 2.70 -10.42
N GLU A 15 -4.67 2.57 -11.62
CA GLU A 15 -4.12 3.14 -12.85
C GLU A 15 -3.98 4.68 -12.76
N PRO A 16 -3.12 5.31 -13.58
CA PRO A 16 -2.74 6.73 -13.42
C PRO A 16 -3.91 7.72 -13.32
N ALA A 17 -4.97 7.55 -14.13
CA ALA A 17 -6.13 8.44 -14.09
C ALA A 17 -6.91 8.32 -12.76
N SER A 18 -7.12 7.09 -12.30
CA SER A 18 -7.78 6.79 -11.03
C SER A 18 -6.92 7.19 -9.84
N HIS A 19 -5.61 6.97 -9.94
CA HIS A 19 -4.63 7.39 -8.94
C HIS A 19 -4.72 8.90 -8.68
N HIS A 20 -4.61 9.72 -9.72
CA HIS A 20 -4.68 11.18 -9.58
C HIS A 20 -6.04 11.65 -9.02
N ARG A 21 -7.15 11.05 -9.48
CA ARG A 21 -8.50 11.41 -8.99
C ARG A 21 -8.66 11.07 -7.50
N LEU A 22 -8.23 9.89 -7.09
CA LEU A 22 -8.33 9.43 -5.70
C LEU A 22 -7.35 10.18 -4.80
N GLY A 23 -6.13 10.43 -5.27
CA GLY A 23 -5.11 11.20 -4.55
C GLY A 23 -5.62 12.58 -4.15
N ARG A 24 -6.18 13.34 -5.10
CA ARG A 24 -6.80 14.64 -4.80
C ARG A 24 -7.91 14.55 -3.76
N SER A 25 -8.75 13.51 -3.83
CA SER A 25 -9.83 13.33 -2.85
C SER A 25 -9.29 13.02 -1.45
N ILE A 26 -8.22 12.21 -1.37
CA ILE A 26 -7.53 11.90 -0.10
C ILE A 26 -6.90 13.16 0.47
N GLU A 27 -6.16 13.93 -0.32
CA GLU A 27 -5.54 15.19 0.08
C GLU A 27 -6.57 16.19 0.62
N ASP A 28 -7.66 16.41 -0.12
CA ASP A 28 -8.73 17.33 0.27
C ASP A 28 -9.39 16.92 1.59
N LEU A 29 -9.67 15.62 1.77
CA LEU A 29 -10.32 15.12 2.98
C LEU A 29 -9.38 15.15 4.18
N THR A 30 -8.14 14.72 4.01
CA THR A 30 -7.14 14.66 5.09
C THR A 30 -6.77 16.04 5.59
N ALA A 31 -6.64 17.04 4.71
CA ALA A 31 -6.46 18.44 5.09
C ALA A 31 -7.63 18.98 5.93
N ARG A 32 -8.88 18.65 5.57
CA ARG A 32 -10.08 19.12 6.28
C ARG A 32 -10.20 18.55 7.70
N ILE A 33 -9.72 17.33 7.94
CA ILE A 33 -9.84 16.64 9.23
C ILE A 33 -8.53 16.65 10.03
N GLY A 34 -7.45 17.23 9.50
CA GLY A 34 -6.15 17.27 10.16
C GLY A 34 -5.46 15.90 10.26
N ALA A 35 -5.64 15.04 9.25
CA ALA A 35 -5.01 13.73 9.17
C ALA A 35 -3.84 13.73 8.15
N PRO A 36 -2.88 12.80 8.26
CA PRO A 36 -1.85 12.62 7.23
C PRO A 36 -2.46 12.05 5.92
N PRO A 37 -2.02 12.52 4.74
CA PRO A 37 -2.37 11.90 3.47
C PRO A 37 -1.71 10.52 3.34
N PHE A 38 -2.26 9.69 2.46
CA PHE A 38 -1.72 8.37 2.13
C PHE A 38 -1.89 8.08 0.65
N GLU A 39 -1.09 7.14 0.15
CA GLU A 39 -1.12 6.72 -1.25
C GLU A 39 -2.46 6.05 -1.59
N PRO A 40 -3.14 6.36 -2.71
CA PRO A 40 -4.34 5.63 -3.12
C PRO A 40 -4.03 4.15 -3.34
N HIS A 41 -4.60 3.26 -2.52
CA HIS A 41 -4.38 1.82 -2.64
C HIS A 41 -5.57 1.00 -2.14
N VAL A 42 -5.64 -0.26 -2.56
CA VAL A 42 -6.47 -1.30 -1.95
C VAL A 42 -5.54 -2.32 -1.29
N THR A 43 -5.73 -2.57 0.01
CA THR A 43 -5.00 -3.65 0.68
C THR A 43 -5.56 -5.00 0.25
N LEU A 44 -4.73 -5.81 -0.41
CA LEU A 44 -5.09 -7.17 -0.82
C LEU A 44 -4.78 -8.18 0.28
N LEU A 45 -3.60 -8.03 0.91
CA LEU A 45 -3.13 -8.88 1.99
C LEU A 45 -2.39 -8.02 3.01
N GLY A 46 -2.66 -8.24 4.30
CA GLY A 46 -1.98 -7.58 5.39
C GLY A 46 -1.20 -8.55 6.27
N SER A 47 -0.41 -7.98 7.16
CA SER A 47 0.32 -8.73 8.18
C SER A 47 1.25 -9.82 7.63
N LEU A 48 1.88 -9.58 6.48
CA LEU A 48 2.76 -10.54 5.83
C LEU A 48 4.11 -10.60 6.55
N PRO A 49 4.46 -11.73 7.20
CA PRO A 49 5.76 -11.92 7.79
C PRO A 49 6.76 -12.34 6.70
N GLY A 50 8.03 -12.02 6.90
CA GLY A 50 9.13 -12.50 6.06
C GLY A 50 10.01 -11.39 5.51
N ASP A 51 10.99 -11.81 4.72
CA ASP A 51 11.91 -10.90 4.05
C ASP A 51 11.23 -10.13 2.91
N ALA A 52 11.58 -8.85 2.76
CA ALA A 52 10.97 -7.99 1.76
C ALA A 52 11.25 -8.46 0.32
N SER A 53 12.46 -8.97 0.04
CA SER A 53 12.83 -9.44 -1.31
C SER A 53 11.96 -10.64 -1.73
N ASP A 54 11.79 -11.60 -0.82
CA ASP A 54 10.95 -12.78 -1.06
C ASP A 54 9.49 -12.40 -1.31
N LEU A 55 8.96 -11.43 -0.55
CA LEU A 55 7.60 -10.94 -0.71
C LEU A 55 7.42 -10.19 -2.04
N ILE A 56 8.40 -9.39 -2.46
CA ILE A 56 8.40 -8.70 -3.75
C ILE A 56 8.36 -9.72 -4.90
N ASP A 57 9.17 -10.77 -4.84
CA ASP A 57 9.20 -11.79 -5.91
C ASP A 57 7.90 -12.59 -5.98
N ARG A 58 7.26 -12.85 -4.83
CA ARG A 58 5.92 -13.45 -4.78
C ARG A 58 4.88 -12.51 -5.40
N ALA A 59 4.93 -11.21 -5.08
CA ALA A 59 4.02 -10.22 -5.65
C ALA A 59 4.17 -10.11 -7.18
N ARG A 60 5.41 -10.13 -7.70
CA ARG A 60 5.68 -10.15 -9.15
C ARG A 60 5.07 -11.37 -9.85
N ARG A 61 5.21 -12.57 -9.27
CA ARG A 61 4.59 -13.79 -9.83
C ARG A 61 3.07 -13.73 -9.80
N LEU A 62 2.48 -13.12 -8.77
CA LEU A 62 1.03 -12.93 -8.70
C LEU A 62 0.54 -11.97 -9.79
N ALA A 63 1.27 -10.89 -10.06
CA ALA A 63 0.92 -9.89 -11.07
C ALA A 63 1.02 -10.39 -12.53
N GLN A 64 1.58 -11.59 -12.75
CA GLN A 64 1.70 -12.23 -14.07
C GLN A 64 0.56 -13.23 -14.34
N ARG A 65 -0.36 -13.44 -13.39
CA ARG A 65 -1.52 -14.31 -13.53
C ARG A 65 -2.74 -13.50 -13.94
#